data_AF-A0A7J8BTR7-F1
#
_entry.id   AF-A0A7J8BTR7-F1
#
_cell.length_a   1.000
_cell.length_b   1.000
_cell.length_c   1.000
_cell.angle_alpha   90.00
_cell.angle_beta   90.00
_cell.angle_gamma   90.00
#
_symmetry.space_group_name_H-M   'P 1'
#
loop_
_entity.id
_entity.type
_entity.pdbx_description
1 polymer ?
#
loop_
_entity_poly.entity_id
_entity_poly.type
_entity_poly.pdbx_seq_one_letter_code
_entity_poly.pdbx_strand_id
1 'polypeptide(L)'
;MALVGRSPSCLLGRVNRSAALLDVRWLQPQTWLGLLDSWGLPATQPNRGKARGNEYQPSNIKRKHKHGWIKRLSTPAGVQVILRRMLKGRKSLSH
;
A
#
# COMPACT_ATOMS: atom_id res chain seq x y z
N MET A 1 -29.39 2.57 -32.06
CA MET A 1 -29.87 1.36 -31.36
C MET A 1 -29.32 0.16 -32.11
N ALA A 2 -28.24 -0.42 -31.60
CA ALA A 2 -27.68 -1.67 -32.12
C ALA A 2 -27.64 -2.67 -30.95
N LEU A 3 -28.13 -3.86 -31.24
CA LEU A 3 -28.52 -4.91 -30.32
C LEU A 3 -27.30 -5.65 -29.76
N VAL A 4 -27.37 -5.90 -28.45
CA VAL A 4 -27.12 -7.17 -27.76
C VAL A 4 -25.96 -8.05 -28.27
N GLY A 5 -24.91 -8.13 -27.45
CA GLY A 5 -23.92 -9.20 -27.48
C GLY A 5 -23.61 -9.68 -26.07
N ARG A 6 -24.60 -10.27 -25.39
CA ARG A 6 -24.42 -10.97 -24.11
C ARG A 6 -23.97 -12.38 -24.43
N SER A 7 -22.74 -12.74 -24.05
CA SER A 7 -22.31 -14.14 -24.04
C SER A 7 -22.18 -14.59 -22.58
N PRO A 8 -23.12 -15.43 -22.07
CA PRO A 8 -22.93 -16.19 -20.86
C PRO A 8 -22.45 -17.61 -21.20
N SER A 9 -21.95 -18.29 -20.18
CA SER A 9 -21.67 -19.74 -20.11
C SER A 9 -20.27 -20.19 -20.55
N CYS A 10 -19.49 -20.59 -19.55
CA CYS A 10 -18.83 -21.89 -19.51
C CYS A 10 -18.97 -22.41 -18.08
N LEU A 11 -20.11 -23.04 -17.82
CA LEU A 11 -20.25 -23.99 -16.72
C LEU A 11 -19.50 -25.27 -17.09
N LEU A 12 -19.16 -26.04 -16.05
CA LEU A 12 -18.76 -27.45 -16.05
C LEU A 12 -17.25 -27.73 -15.99
N GLY A 13 -16.83 -28.11 -14.79
CA GLY A 13 -15.54 -28.71 -14.49
C GLY A 13 -15.53 -29.31 -13.08
N ARG A 14 -16.56 -30.09 -12.73
CA ARG A 14 -16.57 -30.93 -11.52
C ARG A 14 -15.67 -32.14 -11.79
N VAL A 15 -14.51 -32.19 -11.16
CA VAL A 15 -13.78 -33.46 -11.00
C VAL A 15 -13.57 -33.70 -9.52
N ASN A 16 -14.32 -34.68 -9.03
CA ASN A 16 -14.21 -35.23 -7.70
C ASN A 16 -12.81 -35.82 -7.51
N ARG A 17 -12.07 -35.37 -6.50
CA ARG A 17 -11.05 -36.20 -5.85
C ARG A 17 -11.58 -36.63 -4.50
N SER A 18 -12.36 -37.70 -4.54
CA SER A 18 -12.57 -38.56 -3.38
C SER A 18 -11.33 -39.44 -3.25
N ALA A 19 -10.46 -39.11 -2.31
CA ALA A 19 -9.52 -40.06 -1.74
C ALA A 19 -9.71 -39.98 -0.23
N ALA A 20 -10.68 -40.75 0.25
CA ALA A 20 -10.76 -41.13 1.64
C ALA A 20 -9.53 -41.99 1.95
N LEU A 21 -8.55 -41.41 2.63
CA LEU A 21 -7.63 -42.18 3.45
C LEU A 21 -7.81 -41.71 4.88
N LEU A 22 -8.21 -42.70 5.66
CA LEU A 22 -8.49 -42.66 7.08
C LEU A 22 -7.22 -42.27 7.81
N ASP A 23 -7.04 -40.98 8.09
CA ASP A 23 -6.27 -40.57 9.24
C ASP A 23 -7.23 -40.44 10.40
N VAL A 24 -7.06 -41.40 11.31
CA VAL A 24 -7.70 -41.46 12.62
C VAL A 24 -7.40 -40.15 13.31
N ARG A 25 -8.35 -39.24 13.19
CA ARG A 25 -8.51 -38.03 13.98
C ARG A 25 -8.65 -38.49 15.42
N TRP A 26 -7.51 -38.71 16.08
CA TRP A 26 -7.42 -38.81 17.52
C TRP A 26 -8.32 -37.71 18.07
N LEU A 27 -9.27 -38.11 18.91
CA LEU A 27 -10.01 -37.19 19.74
C LEU A 27 -8.98 -36.27 20.39
N GLN A 28 -8.79 -35.07 19.83
CA GLN A 28 -8.35 -33.96 20.63
C GLN A 28 -9.54 -33.72 21.57
N PRO A 29 -9.41 -34.00 22.88
CA PRO A 29 -10.35 -33.37 23.80
C PRO A 29 -10.29 -31.89 23.47
N GLN A 30 -11.45 -31.27 23.26
CA GLN A 30 -11.51 -29.83 23.22
C GLN A 30 -10.99 -29.37 24.57
N THR A 31 -9.69 -29.09 24.66
CA THR A 31 -9.10 -28.42 25.80
C THR A 31 -9.65 -27.03 25.73
N TRP A 32 -10.77 -26.84 26.43
CA TRP A 32 -11.27 -25.59 26.97
C TRP A 32 -10.24 -25.00 27.95
N LEU A 33 -8.98 -24.90 27.54
CA LEU A 33 -8.09 -23.88 28.06
C LEU A 33 -8.43 -22.63 27.27
N GLY A 34 -9.59 -22.05 27.63
CA GLY A 34 -9.69 -20.62 27.63
C GLY A 34 -8.46 -20.14 28.38
N LEU A 35 -7.50 -19.60 27.65
CA LEU A 35 -6.42 -18.82 28.22
C LEU A 35 -7.13 -17.61 28.83
N LEU A 36 -7.66 -17.82 30.03
CA LEU A 36 -8.05 -16.77 30.93
C LEU A 36 -6.74 -16.03 31.18
N ASP A 37 -6.66 -14.82 30.67
CA ASP A 37 -5.59 -13.88 30.94
C ASP A 37 -5.39 -13.85 32.45
N SER A 38 -4.39 -14.59 32.93
CA SER A 38 -4.41 -15.22 34.27
C SER A 38 -4.41 -14.24 35.44
N TRP A 39 -4.36 -12.93 35.22
CA TRP A 39 -4.28 -11.95 36.30
C TRP A 39 -4.99 -10.62 36.07
N GLY A 40 -5.86 -10.44 35.05
CA GLY A 40 -6.63 -9.20 34.88
C GLY A 40 -5.81 -7.90 34.83
N LEU A 41 -4.49 -8.00 34.69
CA LEU A 41 -3.58 -6.89 34.56
C LEU A 41 -3.60 -6.49 33.08
N PRO A 42 -3.79 -5.20 32.73
CA PRO A 42 -3.74 -4.79 31.35
C PRO A 42 -2.36 -5.11 30.80
N ALA A 43 -2.27 -6.17 30.00
CA ALA A 43 -1.08 -6.46 29.22
C ALA A 43 -0.82 -5.22 28.37
N THR A 44 0.23 -4.48 28.72
CA THR A 44 0.58 -3.26 28.00
C THR A 44 1.04 -3.70 26.63
N GLN A 45 0.19 -3.51 25.63
CA GLN A 45 0.52 -3.84 24.25
C GLN A 45 1.79 -3.07 23.87
N PRO A 46 2.80 -3.71 23.24
CA PRO A 46 3.97 -3.00 22.78
C PRO A 46 3.53 -1.91 21.80
N ASN A 47 3.87 -0.65 22.10
CA ASN A 47 3.55 0.49 21.25
C ASN A 47 4.36 0.42 19.94
N ARG A 48 3.85 -0.31 18.95
CA ARG A 48 4.39 -0.29 17.59
C ARG A 48 4.04 1.06 16.97
N GLY A 49 5.06 1.84 16.59
CA GLY A 49 4.87 3.12 15.91
C GLY A 49 4.06 3.00 14.62
N LYS A 50 3.44 4.11 14.18
CA LYS A 50 2.72 4.14 12.90
C LYS A 50 3.64 3.82 11.73
N ALA A 51 3.11 3.16 10.71
CA ALA A 51 3.83 2.92 9.47
C ALA A 51 4.24 4.25 8.82
N ARG A 52 5.49 4.30 8.35
CA ARG A 52 6.04 5.37 7.51
C ARG A 52 5.74 5.08 6.03
N GLY A 53 5.94 6.06 5.15
CA GLY A 53 5.76 5.90 3.70
C GLY A 53 4.67 6.79 3.07
N ASN A 54 3.94 7.56 3.88
CA ASN A 54 2.92 8.51 3.41
C ASN A 54 3.39 9.99 3.51
N GLU A 55 4.70 10.24 3.54
CA GLU A 55 5.27 11.57 3.75
C GLU A 55 4.93 12.53 2.60
N TYR A 56 4.89 12.01 1.37
CA TYR A 56 4.49 12.79 0.22
C TYR A 56 2.96 12.80 0.09
N GLN A 57 2.35 13.92 0.45
CA GLN A 57 0.94 14.20 0.17
C GLN A 57 0.82 15.20 -0.99
N PRO A 58 0.33 14.77 -2.16
CA PRO A 58 0.36 15.57 -3.37
C PRO A 58 -0.55 16.79 -3.24
N SER A 59 0.03 17.97 -3.45
CA SER A 59 -0.73 19.21 -3.54
C SER A 59 -0.04 20.16 -4.51
N ASN A 60 -0.75 20.56 -5.57
CA ASN A 60 -0.17 21.37 -6.64
C ASN A 60 0.28 22.74 -6.16
N ILE A 61 -0.51 23.37 -5.29
CA ILE A 61 -0.19 24.68 -4.70
C ILE A 61 1.15 24.61 -3.94
N LYS A 62 1.29 23.65 -3.01
CA LYS A 62 2.54 23.49 -2.25
C LYS A 62 3.71 23.17 -3.17
N ARG A 63 3.52 22.31 -4.18
CA ARG A 63 4.56 21.94 -5.14
C ARG A 63 5.08 23.14 -5.93
N LYS A 64 4.19 23.99 -6.48
CA LYS A 64 4.59 25.17 -7.28
C LYS A 64 5.15 26.30 -6.42
N HIS A 65 4.65 26.51 -5.20
CA HIS A 65 5.23 27.50 -4.28
C HIS A 65 6.63 27.09 -3.77
N LYS A 66 6.84 25.81 -3.46
CA LYS A 66 8.13 25.33 -2.93
C LYS A 66 9.19 25.11 -4.00
N HIS A 67 8.79 24.62 -5.17
CA HIS A 67 9.73 24.13 -6.17
C HIS A 67 9.50 24.65 -7.60
N GLY A 68 8.60 25.62 -7.76
CA GLY A 68 8.30 26.24 -9.05
C GLY A 68 9.35 27.25 -9.51
N TRP A 69 9.23 27.66 -10.77
CA TRP A 69 10.20 28.51 -11.46
C TRP A 69 10.41 29.86 -10.77
N ILE A 70 9.30 30.54 -10.43
CA ILE A 70 9.32 31.84 -9.75
C ILE A 70 10.10 31.76 -8.44
N LYS A 71 9.91 30.68 -7.66
CA LYS A 71 10.62 30.49 -6.40
C LYS A 71 12.13 30.27 -6.59
N ARG A 72 12.54 29.66 -7.70
CA ARG A 72 13.96 29.48 -8.03
C ARG A 72 14.60 30.81 -8.43
N LEU A 73 13.89 31.66 -9.17
CA LEU A 73 14.42 32.96 -9.56
C LEU A 73 14.45 33.98 -8.42
N SER A 74 13.63 33.80 -7.38
CA SER A 74 13.57 34.75 -6.25
C SER A 74 14.82 34.77 -5.36
N THR A 75 15.75 33.82 -5.53
CA THR A 75 16.97 33.72 -4.69
C THR A 75 18.19 33.44 -5.56
N PRO A 76 19.37 34.00 -5.24
CA PRO A 76 20.58 33.75 -6.02
C PRO A 76 20.98 32.27 -6.03
N ALA A 77 20.83 31.58 -4.90
CA ALA A 77 21.06 30.13 -4.80
C ALA A 77 20.10 29.32 -5.69
N GLY A 78 18.83 29.75 -5.80
CA GLY A 78 17.86 29.14 -6.69
C GLY A 78 18.21 29.31 -8.17
N VAL A 79 18.72 30.47 -8.57
CA VAL A 79 19.24 30.72 -9.92
C VAL A 79 20.42 29.79 -10.23
N GLN A 80 21.37 29.63 -9.31
CA GLN A 80 22.49 28.70 -9.46
C GLN A 80 22.03 27.23 -9.62
N VAL A 81 20.94 26.82 -8.97
CA VAL A 81 20.35 25.48 -9.21
C VAL A 81 19.87 25.34 -10.65
N ILE A 82 19.23 26.36 -11.21
CA ILE A 82 18.77 26.33 -12.61
C ILE A 82 19.96 26.25 -13.56
N LEU A 83 21.00 27.08 -13.37
CA LEU A 83 22.21 27.06 -14.19
C LEU A 83 22.89 25.68 -14.17
N ARG A 84 23.02 25.05 -13.00
CA ARG A 84 23.56 23.68 -12.90
C ARG A 84 22.69 22.64 -13.61
N ARG A 85 21.36 22.80 -13.61
CA ARG A 85 20.45 21.90 -14.33
C ARG A 85 20.53 22.10 -15.84
N MET A 86 20.70 23.33 -16.31
CA MET A 86 20.92 23.67 -17.72
C MET A 86 22.24 23.09 -18.22
N LEU A 87 23.34 23.30 -17.47
CA LEU A 87 24.65 22.74 -17.80
C LEU A 87 24.62 21.21 -17.89
N LYS A 88 23.85 20.55 -17.02
CA LYS A 88 23.65 19.09 -17.06
C LYS A 88 22.71 18.63 -18.19
N GLY A 89 22.00 19.53 -18.87
CA GLY A 89 21.03 19.19 -19.92
C GLY A 89 19.76 18.49 -19.41
N ARG A 90 19.27 18.84 -18.22
CA ARG A 90 18.01 18.25 -17.71
C ARG A 90 16.81 18.74 -18.54
N LYS A 91 15.96 17.82 -19.01
CA LYS A 91 14.72 18.13 -19.75
C LYS A 91 13.78 19.07 -18.99
N SER A 92 13.70 18.94 -17.66
CA SER A 92 12.96 19.86 -16.79
C SER A 92 13.92 20.59 -15.84
N LEU A 93 13.76 21.91 -15.75
CA LEU A 93 14.59 22.77 -14.88
C LEU A 93 13.91 23.06 -13.54
N SER A 94 12.58 23.02 -13.50
CA SER A 94 11.75 23.29 -12.32
C SER A 94 10.48 22.45 -12.39
N HIS A 95 9.73 22.39 -11.28
CA HIS A 95 8.37 21.87 -11.23
C HIS A 95 7.35 22.85 -11.82
#